data_AF-A0A177APD9-F1
#
_entry.id   AF-A0A177APD9-F1
#
_cell.length_a   1.000
_cell.length_b   1.000
_cell.length_c   1.000
_cell.angle_alpha   90.00
_cell.angle_beta   90.00
_cell.angle_gamma   90.00
#
_symmetry.space_group_name_H-M   'P 1'
#
loop_
_entity.id
_entity.type
_entity.pdbx_description
1 polymer ?
#
loop_
_entity_poly.entity_id
_entity_poly.type
_entity_poly.pdbx_seq_one_letter_code
_entity_poly.pdbx_strand_id
1 'polypeptide(L)'
;MLMGEIEPSRQNGEPINVFDLPQLYTKPSSLALLSALISLKPKPISWDESDADHDQPREDKNAIASYLTKIVSSPLTWLTDDEQVEVWEQASIRLSERSGRNGMPAQTRTFSIPTPPPPPSPSTSQQ
;
A
#
# COMPACT_ATOMS: atom_id res chain seq x y z
N MET A 1 -0.28 -1.04 25.57
CA MET A 1 -0.49 -2.24 24.75
C MET A 1 0.02 -1.93 23.36
N LEU A 2 1.03 -2.69 22.93
CA LEU A 2 1.77 -2.52 21.69
C LEU A 2 1.04 -3.33 20.60
N MET A 3 0.25 -2.68 19.72
CA MET A 3 -0.18 -3.35 18.50
C MET A 3 1.02 -3.37 17.56
N GLY A 4 1.71 -4.51 17.52
CA GLY A 4 2.71 -4.80 16.51
C GLY A 4 2.04 -4.81 15.14
N GLU A 5 2.48 -3.91 14.28
CA GLU A 5 2.22 -3.94 12.84
C GLU A 5 2.73 -5.27 12.28
N ILE A 6 1.80 -6.22 12.11
CA ILE A 6 2.00 -7.32 11.17
C ILE A 6 1.72 -6.71 9.80
N GLU A 7 2.66 -5.91 9.29
CA GLU A 7 2.68 -5.55 7.88
C GLU A 7 3.15 -6.81 7.13
N PRO A 8 2.28 -7.52 6.40
CA PRO A 8 2.75 -8.58 5.52
C PRO A 8 3.64 -7.91 4.48
N SER A 9 4.95 -8.12 4.62
CA SER A 9 5.93 -7.71 3.63
C SER A 9 5.50 -8.33 2.29
N ARG A 10 5.02 -7.49 1.37
CA ARG A 10 4.74 -7.89 0.00
C ARG A 10 6.05 -8.33 -0.65
N GLN A 11 6.29 -9.62 -0.58
CA GLN A 11 7.25 -10.30 -1.45
C GLN A 11 6.70 -10.23 -2.89
N ASN A 12 7.52 -9.67 -3.78
CA ASN A 12 7.39 -9.53 -5.23
C ASN A 12 6.49 -8.39 -5.75
N GLY A 13 7.10 -7.49 -6.51
CA GLY A 13 6.46 -6.41 -7.27
C GLY A 13 5.68 -6.91 -8.49
N GLU A 14 4.81 -7.91 -8.29
CA GLU A 14 3.79 -8.25 -9.28
C GLU A 14 2.59 -7.28 -9.16
N PRO A 15 1.99 -6.87 -10.30
CA PRO A 15 0.83 -6.00 -10.30
C PRO A 15 -0.36 -6.73 -9.67
N ILE A 16 -1.10 -6.04 -8.80
CA ILE A 16 -2.34 -6.60 -8.28
C ILE A 16 -3.35 -6.78 -9.42
N ASN A 17 -3.76 -8.02 -9.65
CA ASN A 17 -4.83 -8.35 -10.58
C ASN A 17 -6.17 -8.44 -9.83
N VAL A 18 -7.17 -7.69 -10.31
CA VAL A 18 -8.50 -7.60 -9.71
C VAL A 18 -9.28 -8.93 -9.75
N PHE A 19 -8.93 -9.82 -10.68
CA PHE A 19 -9.57 -11.13 -10.79
C PHE A 19 -9.15 -12.10 -9.68
N ASP A 20 -8.01 -11.86 -9.02
CA ASP A 20 -7.55 -12.63 -7.86
C ASP A 20 -8.19 -12.17 -6.54
N LEU A 21 -8.95 -11.06 -6.58
CA LEU A 21 -9.66 -10.53 -5.41
C LEU A 21 -10.97 -11.29 -5.16
N PRO A 22 -11.45 -11.35 -3.90
CA PRO A 22 -12.69 -12.01 -3.56
C PRO A 22 -13.90 -11.39 -4.28
N GLN A 23 -14.68 -12.22 -4.97
CA GLN A 23 -15.80 -11.75 -5.77
C GLN A 23 -17.08 -11.68 -4.94
N LEU A 24 -17.76 -10.53 -4.91
CA LEU A 24 -18.94 -10.33 -4.04
C LEU A 24 -20.08 -11.35 -4.27
N TYR A 25 -20.25 -11.86 -5.48
CA TYR A 25 -21.28 -12.86 -5.79
C TYR A 25 -21.01 -14.22 -5.11
N THR A 26 -19.77 -14.51 -4.70
CA THR A 26 -19.43 -15.71 -3.94
C THR A 26 -19.65 -15.56 -2.44
N LYS A 27 -20.18 -14.40 -1.99
CA LYS A 27 -20.41 -14.07 -0.57
C LYS A 27 -19.19 -14.38 0.31
N PRO A 28 -18.02 -13.77 0.01
CA PRO A 28 -16.79 -13.99 0.78
C PRO A 28 -16.95 -13.55 2.23
N SER A 29 -16.17 -14.14 3.14
CA SER A 29 -16.16 -13.70 4.54
C SER A 29 -15.62 -12.27 4.68
N SER A 30 -16.01 -11.60 5.76
CA SER A 30 -15.49 -10.30 6.18
C SER A 30 -13.95 -10.28 6.19
N LEU A 31 -13.34 -11.29 6.81
CA LEU A 31 -11.89 -11.45 6.88
C LEU A 31 -11.22 -11.49 5.50
N ALA A 32 -11.82 -12.17 4.52
CA ALA A 32 -11.28 -12.26 3.17
C ALA A 32 -11.34 -10.89 2.45
N LEU A 33 -12.43 -10.16 2.63
CA LEU A 33 -12.58 -8.81 2.10
C LEU A 33 -11.57 -7.85 2.75
N LEU A 34 -11.43 -7.88 4.07
CA LEU A 34 -10.48 -7.03 4.80
C LEU A 34 -9.03 -7.33 4.42
N SER A 35 -8.66 -8.61 4.29
CA SER A 35 -7.34 -9.01 3.81
C SER A 35 -7.06 -8.47 2.40
N ALA A 36 -8.04 -8.54 1.50
CA ALA A 36 -7.94 -7.94 0.18
C ALA A 36 -7.82 -6.41 0.24
N LEU A 37 -8.54 -5.72 1.14
CA LEU A 37 -8.45 -4.27 1.31
C LEU A 37 -7.10 -3.82 1.89
N ILE A 38 -6.50 -4.59 2.80
CA ILE A 38 -5.12 -4.41 3.24
C ILE A 38 -4.16 -4.60 2.06
N SER A 39 -4.48 -5.58 1.19
CA SER A 39 -3.69 -5.84 0.00
C SER A 39 -3.66 -4.66 -0.97
N LEU A 40 -4.74 -3.89 -1.04
CA LEU A 40 -4.88 -2.74 -1.93
C LEU A 40 -4.29 -1.42 -1.38
N LYS A 41 -3.65 -1.41 -0.20
CA LYS A 41 -3.00 -0.21 0.34
C LYS A 41 -1.95 0.32 -0.65
N PRO A 42 -2.03 1.60 -1.09
CA PRO A 42 -1.05 2.14 -2.02
C PRO A 42 0.34 2.18 -1.38
N LYS A 43 1.36 1.75 -2.13
CA LYS A 43 2.76 1.85 -1.69
C LYS A 43 3.14 3.33 -1.56
N PRO A 44 3.83 3.74 -0.48
CA PRO A 44 4.37 5.09 -0.39
C PRO A 44 5.41 5.30 -1.50
N ILE A 45 5.36 6.46 -2.17
CA ILE A 45 6.37 6.87 -3.15
C ILE A 45 7.72 6.94 -2.42
N SER A 46 8.67 6.06 -2.76
CA SER A 46 10.06 6.20 -2.31
C SER A 46 10.75 7.25 -3.18
N TRP A 47 11.82 7.85 -2.66
CA TRP A 47 12.63 8.83 -3.42
C TRP A 47 13.93 8.21 -3.92
N ASP A 48 14.21 6.96 -3.52
CA ASP A 48 15.37 6.18 -3.91
C ASP A 48 15.08 5.33 -5.17
N GLU A 49 13.95 5.57 -5.83
CA GLU A 49 13.52 4.80 -7.00
C GLU A 49 14.40 5.23 -8.18
N SER A 50 15.42 4.41 -8.44
CA SER A 50 16.23 4.49 -9.65
C SER A 50 15.30 4.36 -10.86
N ASP A 51 15.65 4.97 -11.99
CA ASP A 51 14.88 4.97 -13.26
C ASP A 51 14.36 3.56 -13.68
N ALA A 52 15.01 2.48 -13.19
CA ALA A 52 14.62 1.09 -13.33
C ALA A 52 13.30 0.66 -12.64
N ASP A 53 12.78 1.42 -11.66
CA ASP A 53 11.50 1.11 -10.99
C ASP A 53 10.28 1.50 -11.87
N HIS A 54 10.52 2.32 -12.89
CA HIS A 54 9.48 2.81 -13.80
C HIS A 54 8.96 1.74 -14.78
N ASP A 55 9.65 0.59 -14.85
CA ASP A 55 9.30 -0.58 -15.68
C ASP A 55 8.47 -1.62 -14.90
N GLN A 56 8.13 -1.35 -13.62
CA GLN A 56 7.26 -2.23 -12.86
C GLN A 56 5.84 -2.22 -13.44
N PRO A 57 5.18 -3.39 -13.51
CA PRO A 57 3.82 -3.48 -14.01
C PRO A 57 2.91 -2.59 -13.17
N ARG A 58 2.39 -1.53 -13.79
CA ARG A 58 1.53 -0.59 -13.12
C ARG A 58 0.18 -1.27 -12.86
N GLU A 59 -0.22 -1.33 -11.59
CA GLU A 59 -1.55 -1.81 -11.21
C GLU A 59 -2.64 -1.13 -12.06
N ASP A 60 -3.67 -1.89 -12.43
CA ASP A 60 -4.82 -1.33 -13.13
C ASP A 60 -5.69 -0.52 -12.15
N LYS A 61 -5.32 0.76 -12.02
CA LYS A 61 -5.97 1.73 -11.10
C LYS A 61 -7.47 1.81 -11.33
N ASN A 62 -7.92 1.70 -12.58
CA ASN A 62 -9.34 1.82 -12.92
C ASN A 62 -10.10 0.55 -12.52
N ALA A 63 -9.52 -0.63 -12.75
CA ALA A 63 -10.11 -1.88 -12.30
C ALA A 63 -10.21 -1.94 -10.77
N ILE A 64 -9.15 -1.52 -10.07
CA ILE A 64 -9.13 -1.48 -8.59
C ILE A 64 -10.17 -0.48 -8.06
N ALA A 65 -10.22 0.74 -8.60
CA ALA A 65 -11.22 1.72 -8.21
C ALA A 65 -12.65 1.18 -8.43
N SER A 66 -12.89 0.54 -9.57
CA SER A 66 -14.18 -0.09 -9.88
C SER A 66 -14.54 -1.19 -8.89
N TYR A 67 -13.57 -2.01 -8.47
CA TYR A 67 -13.77 -3.05 -7.46
C TYR A 67 -14.10 -2.46 -6.08
N LEU A 68 -13.37 -1.43 -5.65
CA LEU A 68 -13.63 -0.72 -4.39
C LEU A 68 -15.02 -0.06 -4.40
N THR A 69 -15.40 0.60 -5.50
CA THR A 69 -16.75 1.17 -5.66
C THR A 69 -17.83 0.09 -5.57
N LYS A 70 -17.63 -1.09 -6.18
CA LYS A 70 -18.57 -2.21 -6.06
C LYS A 70 -18.76 -2.64 -4.61
N ILE A 71 -17.69 -2.74 -3.82
CA ILE A 71 -17.77 -3.06 -2.38
C ILE A 71 -18.61 -2.01 -1.64
N VAL A 72 -18.29 -0.72 -1.80
CA VAL A 72 -18.97 0.39 -1.11
C VAL A 72 -20.45 0.48 -1.49
N SER A 73 -20.79 0.17 -2.75
CA SER A 73 -22.19 0.18 -3.23
C SER A 73 -22.98 -1.10 -2.89
N SER A 74 -22.30 -2.16 -2.43
CA SER A 74 -22.92 -3.44 -2.15
C SER A 74 -23.55 -3.44 -0.76
N PRO A 75 -24.77 -3.99 -0.60
CA PRO A 75 -25.42 -4.09 0.71
C PRO A 75 -24.80 -5.15 1.62
N LEU A 76 -23.89 -6.00 1.12
CA LEU A 76 -23.14 -7.01 1.90
C LEU A 76 -24.01 -7.85 2.86
N THR A 77 -25.23 -8.19 2.45
CA THR A 77 -26.31 -8.76 3.32
C THR A 77 -26.01 -10.12 3.95
N TRP A 78 -24.86 -10.73 3.63
CA TRP A 78 -24.42 -12.01 4.18
C TRP A 78 -23.45 -11.85 5.36
N LEU A 79 -23.03 -10.62 5.66
CA LEU A 79 -22.19 -10.27 6.81
C LEU A 79 -23.04 -9.69 7.95
N THR A 80 -22.50 -9.66 9.16
CA THR A 80 -23.13 -8.95 10.29
C THR A 80 -23.06 -7.43 10.11
N ASP A 81 -23.88 -6.66 10.84
CA ASP A 81 -23.89 -5.19 10.76
C ASP A 81 -22.51 -4.59 11.06
N ASP A 82 -21.84 -5.07 12.12
CA ASP A 82 -20.49 -4.64 12.49
C ASP A 82 -19.46 -4.92 11.38
N GLU A 83 -19.52 -6.11 10.77
CA GLU A 83 -18.64 -6.50 9.67
C GLU A 83 -18.88 -5.67 8.41
N GLN A 84 -20.14 -5.34 8.11
CA GLN A 84 -20.48 -4.49 6.98
C GLN A 84 -19.88 -3.08 7.13
N VAL A 85 -20.04 -2.49 8.32
CA VAL A 85 -19.50 -1.16 8.64
C VAL A 85 -17.98 -1.15 8.47
N GLU A 86 -17.28 -2.12 9.05
CA GLU A 86 -15.82 -2.20 8.95
C GLU A 86 -15.34 -2.35 7.48
N VAL A 87 -15.98 -3.23 6.71
CA VAL A 87 -15.63 -3.44 5.29
C VAL A 87 -15.87 -2.17 4.46
N TRP A 88 -17.02 -1.50 4.64
CA TRP A 88 -17.32 -0.27 3.92
C TRP A 88 -16.37 0.88 4.28
N GLU A 89 -16.03 1.01 5.56
CA GLU A 89 -15.07 2.02 6.03
C GLU A 89 -13.70 1.80 5.39
N GLN A 90 -13.16 0.58 5.49
CA GLN A 90 -11.86 0.26 4.90
C GLN A 90 -11.87 0.42 3.38
N ALA A 91 -12.92 -0.01 2.68
CA ALA A 91 -13.03 0.17 1.23
C ALA A 91 -13.09 1.65 0.83
N SER A 92 -13.81 2.48 1.60
CA SER A 92 -13.92 3.92 1.37
C SER A 92 -12.60 4.64 1.61
N ILE A 93 -11.83 4.24 2.63
CA ILE A 93 -10.48 4.73 2.89
C ILE A 93 -9.58 4.42 1.68
N ARG A 94 -9.54 3.16 1.22
CA ARG A 94 -8.71 2.76 0.06
C ARG A 94 -9.08 3.49 -1.23
N LEU A 95 -10.38 3.72 -1.44
CA LEU A 95 -10.87 4.48 -2.60
C LEU A 95 -10.44 5.95 -2.52
N SER A 96 -10.50 6.54 -1.33
CA SER A 96 -10.13 7.94 -1.08
C SER A 96 -8.62 8.19 -1.20
N GLU A 97 -7.79 7.28 -0.68
CA GLU A 97 -6.33 7.29 -0.83
C GLU A 97 -5.92 7.33 -2.32
N ARG A 98 -6.66 6.61 -3.17
CA ARG A 98 -6.40 6.51 -4.61
C ARG A 98 -6.98 7.65 -5.45
N SER A 99 -8.02 8.32 -4.97
CA SER A 99 -8.73 9.36 -5.72
C SER A 99 -7.98 10.69 -5.79
N GLY A 100 -6.83 10.82 -5.11
CA GLY A 100 -6.00 12.04 -5.11
C GLY A 100 -6.64 13.23 -4.38
N ARG A 101 -7.77 13.02 -3.70
CA ARG A 101 -8.53 14.06 -2.98
C ARG A 101 -8.27 14.09 -1.48
N ASN A 102 -7.48 13.17 -0.95
CA ASN A 102 -7.11 13.21 0.46
C ASN A 102 -6.08 14.32 0.66
N GLY A 103 -6.37 15.28 1.54
CA GLY A 103 -5.38 16.28 1.97
C GLY A 103 -4.16 15.54 2.50
N MET A 104 -2.99 15.83 1.92
CA MET A 104 -1.73 15.16 2.23
C MET A 104 -1.55 15.08 3.77
N PRO A 105 -1.54 13.89 4.39
CA PRO A 105 -1.15 13.79 5.79
C PRO A 105 0.32 14.24 5.94
N ALA A 106 0.71 14.73 7.11
CA ALA A 106 2.09 15.11 7.39
C ALA A 106 3.02 13.93 7.08
N GLN A 107 3.85 14.06 6.05
CA GLN A 107 4.76 13.01 5.61
C GLN A 107 6.17 13.31 6.12
N THR A 108 6.64 12.52 7.09
CA THR A 108 8.03 12.53 7.54
C THR A 108 8.85 11.62 6.63
N ARG A 109 9.93 12.15 6.05
CA ARG A 109 10.87 11.39 5.20
C ARG A 109 12.29 11.49 5.75
N THR A 110 13.04 10.40 5.66
CA THR A 110 14.45 10.33 6.02
C THR A 110 15.27 10.14 4.76
N PHE A 111 16.33 10.92 4.57
CA PHE A 111 17.28 10.78 3.48
C PHE A 111 18.70 10.72 4.02
N SER A 112 19.55 9.92 3.38
CA SER A 112 20.97 9.81 3.73
C SER A 112 21.79 10.80 2.90
N ILE A 113 22.62 11.60 3.55
CA ILE A 113 23.56 12.49 2.86
C ILE A 113 24.89 11.74 2.68
N PRO A 114 25.40 11.57 1.44
CA PRO A 114 26.72 10.99 1.23
C PRO A 114 27.79 11.85 1.87
N THR A 115 28.56 11.30 2.80
CA THR A 115 29.75 11.98 3.32
C THR A 115 30.94 11.70 2.41
N PRO A 116 31.76 12.71 2.08
CA PRO A 116 32.99 12.48 1.33
C PRO A 116 33.92 11.55 2.11
N PRO A 117 34.71 10.70 1.43
CA PRO A 117 35.69 9.85 2.10
C PRO A 117 36.67 10.73 2.90
N PRO A 118 37.12 10.27 4.07
CA PRO A 118 38.10 11.00 4.87
C PRO A 118 39.38 11.24 4.04
N PRO A 119 40.03 12.41 4.17
CA PRO A 119 41.28 12.66 3.47
C PRO A 119 42.34 11.63 3.88
N PRO A 120 43.23 11.21 2.96
CA PRO A 120 44.29 10.27 3.29
C PRO A 120 45.19 10.84 4.38
N SER A 121 45.43 10.05 5.43
CA SER A 121 46.32 10.42 6.53
C SER A 121 47.70 10.81 5.99
N PRO A 122 48.33 11.90 6.49
CA PRO A 122 49.67 12.25 6.08
C PRO A 122 50.64 11.12 6.45
N SER A 123 51.38 10.62 5.46
CA SER A 123 52.47 9.69 5.70
C SER A 123 53.55 10.40 6.51
N THR A 124 53.62 10.10 7.82
CA THR A 124 54.76 10.49 8.65
C THR A 124 56.01 9.82 8.09
N SER A 125 56.77 10.58 7.31
CA SER A 125 58.13 10.22 6.92
C SER A 125 59.02 10.42 8.14
N GLN A 126 59.22 9.35 8.92
CA GLN A 126 60.27 9.29 9.93
C GLN A 126 61.63 9.31 9.21
N GLN A 127 62.42 10.33 9.48
CA GLN A 127 63.84 10.40 9.14
C GLN A 127 64.67 10.07 10.37
#